data_AF-A0A093FDA0-F1
#
_entry.id   AF-A0A093FDA0-F1
#
_cell.length_a   1.000
_cell.length_b   1.000
_cell.length_c   1.000
_cell.angle_alpha   90.00
_cell.angle_beta   90.00
_cell.angle_gamma   90.00
#
_symmetry.space_group_name_H-M   'P 1'
#
loop_
_entity.id
_entity.type
_entity.pdbx_description
1 polymer ?
#
loop_
_entity_poly.entity_id
_entity_poly.type
_entity_poly.pdbx_seq_one_letter_code
_entity_poly.pdbx_strand_id
1 'polypeptide(L)'
;SELFLGHPDLKPEVKTENLSLLLTPADWDKLKNDYITSAKGKIKSYFGNILRLEVMEKWEKEVHPEVKENLYHSSLSFDIQTIIGEHMKISEVISRSLGMKMLELCLAELHEFIPRFGEEFVAWSTARDSPIFAPYFAAYINSFHDLMSGLETVFKVNTEELQKILAALTRNFKNIFFSKLRTKAQPLLKKILTKDWTLGTERPDSLASAVSQFSVHLQHMREPVGQELLHDVHKYVVREYIMQVIKPRRKMNGETRQQVSEKMNQEARILNNMLIDQGSDSNWLLPAIHHIANIIGEKKKDKIKEYVKELCQDYPDIR
;
A
#
# COMPACT_ATOMS: atom_id res chain seq x y z
N SER A 1 4.44 29.15 -37.80
CA SER A 1 3.93 30.12 -38.79
C SER A 1 4.13 31.55 -38.31
N GLU A 2 3.68 31.92 -37.10
CA GLU A 2 3.88 33.26 -36.53
C GLU A 2 5.35 33.69 -36.42
N LEU A 3 6.27 32.77 -36.11
CA LEU A 3 7.69 33.05 -35.98
C LEU A 3 8.41 33.40 -37.30
N PHE A 4 7.83 33.02 -38.45
CA PHE A 4 8.43 33.31 -39.76
C PHE A 4 7.53 34.26 -40.55
N LEU A 5 6.33 33.85 -40.93
CA LEU A 5 5.40 34.67 -41.72
C LEU A 5 4.69 35.77 -40.90
N GLY A 6 4.69 35.67 -39.57
CA GLY A 6 4.15 36.71 -38.68
C GLY A 6 5.19 37.75 -38.23
N HIS A 7 6.44 37.66 -38.70
CA HIS A 7 7.52 38.57 -38.30
C HIS A 7 7.21 40.01 -38.73
N PRO A 8 7.41 41.03 -37.85
CA PRO A 8 7.07 42.42 -38.15
C PRO A 8 7.67 42.94 -39.46
N ASP A 9 8.92 42.56 -39.74
CA ASP A 9 9.67 43.01 -40.91
C ASP A 9 9.10 42.48 -42.23
N LEU A 10 8.34 41.37 -42.22
CA LEU A 10 7.72 40.78 -43.40
C LEU A 10 6.30 41.29 -43.64
N LYS A 11 5.68 41.95 -42.66
CA LYS A 11 4.30 42.49 -42.77
C LYS A 11 4.08 43.51 -43.89
N PRO A 12 5.05 44.36 -44.29
CA PRO A 12 4.86 45.29 -45.39
C PRO A 12 4.70 44.59 -46.75
N GLU A 13 5.29 43.40 -46.91
CA GLU A 13 5.42 42.71 -48.20
C GLU A 13 4.56 41.43 -48.28
N VAL A 14 4.32 40.78 -47.14
CA VAL A 14 3.58 39.51 -47.05
C VAL A 14 2.34 39.70 -46.19
N LYS A 15 1.17 39.70 -46.84
CA LYS A 15 -0.12 39.61 -46.17
C LYS A 15 -0.46 38.14 -45.92
N THR A 16 -0.27 37.70 -44.68
CA THR A 16 -0.54 36.30 -44.26
C THR A 16 -1.98 35.86 -44.54
N GLU A 17 -2.92 36.80 -44.58
CA GLU A 17 -4.33 36.61 -44.90
C GLU A 17 -4.59 36.11 -46.34
N ASN A 18 -3.66 36.39 -47.26
CA ASN A 18 -3.78 36.04 -48.68
C ASN A 18 -3.06 34.74 -49.04
N LEU A 19 -2.39 34.09 -48.08
CA LEU A 19 -1.66 32.86 -48.31
C LEU A 19 -2.60 31.65 -48.14
N SER A 20 -2.57 30.73 -49.10
CA SER A 20 -3.22 29.43 -48.94
C SER A 20 -2.53 28.62 -47.84
N LEU A 21 -3.28 27.77 -47.14
CA LEU A 21 -2.71 26.81 -46.19
C LEU A 21 -1.70 25.90 -46.89
N LEU A 22 -0.58 25.61 -46.22
CA LEU A 22 0.44 24.67 -46.73
C LEU A 22 -0.11 23.25 -46.88
N LEU A 23 -1.09 22.88 -46.07
CA LEU A 23 -1.77 21.59 -46.10
C LEU A 23 -3.27 21.82 -46.16
N THR A 24 -3.98 20.94 -46.85
CA THR A 24 -5.44 20.96 -46.81
C THR A 24 -5.92 20.58 -45.39
N PRO A 25 -7.11 21.03 -44.95
CA PRO A 25 -7.66 20.61 -43.66
C PRO A 25 -7.75 19.09 -43.50
N ALA A 26 -8.09 18.38 -44.58
CA ALA A 26 -8.18 16.93 -44.59
C ALA A 26 -6.81 16.24 -44.37
N ASP A 27 -5.76 16.72 -45.05
CA ASP A 27 -4.40 16.19 -44.87
C ASP A 27 -3.86 16.48 -43.47
N TRP A 28 -4.18 17.67 -42.93
CA TRP A 28 -3.80 18.06 -41.57
C TRP A 28 -4.47 17.18 -40.50
N ASP A 29 -5.76 16.92 -40.65
CA ASP A 29 -6.49 16.05 -39.71
C ASP A 29 -6.01 14.60 -39.81
N LYS A 30 -5.70 14.13 -41.02
CA LYS A 30 -5.07 12.81 -41.22
C LYS A 30 -3.72 12.72 -40.49
N LEU A 31 -2.83 13.70 -40.67
CA LEU A 31 -1.52 13.73 -40.00
C LEU A 31 -1.65 13.76 -38.47
N LYS A 32 -2.62 14.51 -37.93
CA LYS A 32 -2.90 14.51 -36.49
C LYS A 32 -3.33 13.13 -36.00
N ASN A 33 -4.23 12.47 -36.72
CA ASN A 33 -4.72 11.14 -36.33
C ASN A 33 -3.61 10.09 -36.42
N ASP A 34 -2.78 10.14 -37.46
CA ASP A 34 -1.63 9.25 -37.62
C ASP A 34 -0.62 9.47 -36.48
N TYR A 35 -0.35 10.73 -36.11
CA TYR A 35 0.50 11.07 -34.97
C TYR A 35 -0.04 10.55 -33.64
N ILE A 36 -1.33 10.77 -33.35
CA ILE A 36 -2.00 10.27 -32.13
C ILE A 36 -1.93 8.75 -32.06
N THR A 37 -2.18 8.06 -33.18
CA THR A 37 -2.14 6.60 -33.26
C THR A 37 -0.72 6.07 -33.00
N SER A 38 0.29 6.71 -33.59
CA SER A 38 1.70 6.38 -33.33
C SER A 38 2.08 6.63 -31.86
N ALA A 39 1.65 7.76 -31.30
CA ALA A 39 1.91 8.11 -29.91
C ALA A 39 1.26 7.11 -28.94
N LYS A 40 0.05 6.64 -29.21
CA LYS A 40 -0.65 5.63 -28.42
C LYS A 40 0.20 4.38 -28.22
N GLY A 41 0.73 3.83 -29.31
CA GLY A 41 1.59 2.65 -29.26
C GLY A 41 2.87 2.88 -28.45
N LYS A 42 3.47 4.07 -28.57
CA LYS A 42 4.68 4.45 -27.81
C LYS A 42 4.41 4.59 -26.31
N ILE A 43 3.35 5.32 -25.93
CA ILE A 43 2.95 5.52 -24.53
C ILE A 43 2.67 4.17 -23.87
N LYS A 44 1.90 3.31 -24.53
CA LYS A 44 1.63 1.94 -24.07
C LYS A 44 2.92 1.14 -23.85
N SER A 45 3.89 1.27 -24.77
CA SER A 45 5.20 0.63 -24.63
C SER A 45 6.01 1.20 -23.46
N TYR A 46 5.99 2.53 -23.23
CA TYR A 46 6.69 3.15 -22.11
C TYR A 46 6.13 2.69 -20.76
N PHE A 47 4.81 2.69 -20.58
CA PHE A 47 4.18 2.16 -19.38
C PHE A 47 4.49 0.67 -19.20
N GLY A 48 4.44 -0.13 -20.28
CA GLY A 48 4.88 -1.52 -20.25
C GLY A 48 6.34 -1.69 -19.82
N ASN A 49 7.22 -0.77 -20.24
CA ASN A 49 8.63 -0.78 -19.83
C ASN A 49 8.82 -0.43 -18.35
N ILE A 50 8.01 0.47 -17.78
CA ILE A 50 8.02 0.72 -16.32
C ILE A 50 7.77 -0.58 -15.58
N LEU A 51 6.66 -1.27 -15.87
CA LEU A 51 6.33 -2.54 -15.23
C LEU A 51 7.42 -3.59 -15.43
N ARG A 52 7.98 -3.70 -16.64
CA ARG A 52 9.09 -4.62 -16.91
C ARG A 52 10.31 -4.31 -16.03
N LEU A 53 10.65 -3.04 -15.83
CA LEU A 53 11.77 -2.64 -14.98
C LEU A 53 11.46 -2.91 -13.50
N GLU A 54 10.24 -2.67 -13.04
CA GLU A 54 9.81 -3.07 -11.69
C GLU A 54 10.02 -4.58 -11.48
N VAL A 55 9.58 -5.42 -12.42
CA VAL A 55 9.78 -6.87 -12.35
C VAL A 55 11.28 -7.23 -12.36
N MET A 56 12.00 -6.84 -13.40
CA MET A 56 13.35 -7.35 -13.67
C MET A 56 14.42 -6.75 -12.76
N GLU A 57 14.31 -5.47 -12.44
CA GLU A 57 15.36 -4.75 -11.72
C GLU A 57 15.08 -4.67 -10.22
N LYS A 58 13.80 -4.77 -9.81
CA LYS A 58 13.41 -4.62 -8.40
C LYS A 58 12.93 -5.92 -7.79
N TRP A 59 11.90 -6.54 -8.37
CA TRP A 59 11.24 -7.71 -7.77
C TRP A 59 12.07 -8.98 -7.86
N GLU A 60 12.60 -9.30 -9.04
CA GLU A 60 13.41 -10.51 -9.26
C GLU A 60 14.77 -10.45 -8.56
N LYS A 61 15.29 -9.24 -8.35
CA LYS A 61 16.59 -8.99 -7.69
C LYS A 61 16.45 -8.71 -6.20
N GLU A 62 15.23 -8.72 -5.67
CA GLU A 62 14.90 -8.39 -4.26
C GLU A 62 15.51 -7.07 -3.77
N VAL A 63 15.51 -6.05 -4.63
CA VAL A 63 16.05 -4.73 -4.31
C VAL A 63 15.04 -3.98 -3.45
N HIS A 64 15.41 -3.63 -2.21
CA HIS A 64 14.56 -2.83 -1.34
C HIS A 64 14.22 -1.45 -1.95
N PRO A 65 13.00 -0.93 -1.74
CA PRO A 65 12.65 0.41 -2.19
C PRO A 65 13.50 1.47 -1.50
N GLU A 66 13.71 2.59 -2.19
CA GLU A 66 14.39 3.76 -1.63
C GLU A 66 13.61 4.32 -0.44
N VAL A 67 14.30 4.95 0.51
CA VAL A 67 13.67 5.69 1.61
C VAL A 67 13.95 7.18 1.43
N LYS A 68 12.89 7.99 1.35
CA LYS A 68 12.95 9.45 1.27
C LYS A 68 12.04 10.04 2.34
N GLU A 69 12.58 10.90 3.19
CA GLU A 69 11.81 11.53 4.29
C GLU A 69 11.06 10.51 5.15
N ASN A 70 11.74 9.40 5.50
CA ASN A 70 11.19 8.26 6.23
C ASN A 70 10.07 7.47 5.49
N LEU A 71 9.75 7.79 4.24
CA LEU A 71 8.77 7.06 3.43
C LEU A 71 9.45 6.13 2.44
N TYR A 72 8.87 4.95 2.23
CA TYR A 72 9.28 4.11 1.11
C TYR A 72 8.84 4.74 -0.21
N HIS A 73 9.75 4.76 -1.16
CA HIS A 73 9.60 5.45 -2.42
C HIS A 73 9.74 4.47 -3.59
N SER A 74 8.80 4.57 -4.52
CA SER A 74 8.87 3.98 -5.85
C SER A 74 8.91 5.10 -6.89
N SER A 75 9.71 4.91 -7.94
CA SER A 75 9.77 5.83 -9.09
C SER A 75 8.50 5.80 -9.94
N LEU A 76 7.60 4.83 -9.74
CA LEU A 76 6.40 4.59 -10.55
C LEU A 76 5.61 5.89 -10.86
N SER A 77 5.29 6.68 -9.83
CA SER A 77 4.57 7.95 -10.01
C SER A 77 5.35 8.95 -10.85
N PHE A 78 6.64 9.12 -10.54
CA PHE A 78 7.52 10.05 -11.23
C PHE A 78 7.69 9.67 -12.71
N ASP A 79 7.92 8.38 -12.98
CA ASP A 79 8.11 7.84 -14.32
C ASP A 79 6.85 8.04 -15.17
N ILE A 80 5.66 7.74 -14.61
CA ILE A 80 4.37 7.99 -15.28
C ILE A 80 4.18 9.48 -15.59
N GLN A 81 4.36 10.35 -14.59
CA GLN A 81 4.16 11.80 -14.77
C GLN A 81 5.16 12.40 -15.78
N THR A 82 6.39 11.90 -15.80
CA THR A 82 7.43 12.32 -16.75
C THR A 82 6.99 12.00 -18.18
N ILE A 83 6.55 10.76 -18.44
CA ILE A 83 6.04 10.36 -19.76
C ILE A 83 4.87 11.25 -20.20
N ILE A 84 3.91 11.50 -19.30
CA ILE A 84 2.75 12.36 -19.59
C ILE A 84 3.22 13.77 -19.95
N GLY A 85 4.08 14.38 -19.12
CA GLY A 85 4.58 15.74 -19.30
C GLY A 85 5.39 15.91 -20.58
N GLU A 86 6.25 14.96 -20.92
CA GLU A 86 7.05 15.01 -22.15
C GLU A 86 6.17 14.96 -23.39
N HIS A 87 5.24 14.01 -23.47
CA HIS A 87 4.34 13.87 -24.61
C HIS A 87 3.40 15.07 -24.77
N MET A 88 2.88 15.60 -23.66
CA MET A 88 2.08 16.82 -23.66
C MET A 88 2.91 18.02 -24.17
N LYS A 89 4.12 18.24 -23.65
CA LYS A 89 4.98 19.35 -24.07
C LYS A 89 5.34 19.28 -25.55
N ILE A 90 5.70 18.10 -26.06
CA ILE A 90 6.05 17.91 -27.48
C ILE A 90 4.85 18.23 -28.39
N SER A 91 3.65 17.82 -27.99
CA SER A 91 2.43 18.03 -28.79
C SER A 91 1.91 19.47 -28.71
N GLU A 92 2.11 20.16 -27.58
CA GLU A 92 1.76 21.59 -27.43
C GLU A 92 2.57 22.52 -28.33
N VAL A 93 3.84 22.16 -28.64
CA VAL A 93 4.66 22.89 -29.63
C VAL A 93 3.98 22.94 -31.00
N ILE A 94 3.20 21.92 -31.35
CA ILE A 94 2.45 21.86 -32.61
C ILE A 94 1.12 22.64 -32.47
N SER A 95 0.33 22.32 -31.45
CA SER A 95 -0.89 23.07 -31.11
C SER A 95 -1.39 22.72 -29.72
N ARG A 96 -2.00 23.69 -29.03
CA ARG A 96 -2.65 23.47 -27.72
C ARG A 96 -3.70 22.35 -27.75
N SER A 97 -4.50 22.28 -28.83
CA SER A 97 -5.51 21.22 -28.98
C SER A 97 -4.89 19.82 -29.07
N LEU A 98 -3.70 19.70 -29.67
CA LEU A 98 -3.01 18.42 -29.77
C LEU A 98 -2.40 18.03 -28.41
N GLY A 99 -1.89 19.02 -27.66
CA GLY A 99 -1.48 18.86 -26.26
C GLY A 99 -2.57 18.23 -25.39
N MET A 100 -3.78 18.78 -25.43
CA MET A 100 -4.92 18.26 -24.66
C MET A 100 -5.31 16.84 -25.09
N LYS A 101 -5.37 16.57 -26.40
CA LYS A 101 -5.63 15.21 -26.91
C LYS A 101 -4.56 14.20 -26.48
N MET A 102 -3.30 14.65 -26.38
CA MET A 102 -2.21 13.80 -25.92
C MET A 102 -2.34 13.47 -24.43
N LEU A 103 -2.72 14.45 -23.61
CA LEU A 103 -3.00 14.24 -22.20
C LEU A 103 -4.15 13.25 -22.01
N GLU A 104 -5.27 13.43 -22.73
CA GLU A 104 -6.40 12.49 -22.72
C GLU A 104 -5.98 11.07 -23.10
N LEU A 105 -5.15 10.94 -24.13
CA LEU A 105 -4.61 9.66 -24.57
C LEU A 105 -3.74 9.00 -23.49
N CYS A 106 -2.83 9.76 -22.87
CA CYS A 106 -2.00 9.26 -21.78
C CYS A 106 -2.84 8.79 -20.59
N LEU A 107 -3.88 9.55 -20.24
CA LEU A 107 -4.81 9.15 -19.18
C LEU A 107 -5.53 7.85 -19.55
N ALA A 108 -6.04 7.73 -20.77
CA ALA A 108 -6.70 6.49 -21.22
C ALA A 108 -5.76 5.27 -21.11
N GLU A 109 -4.50 5.39 -21.54
CA GLU A 109 -3.50 4.33 -21.38
C GLU A 109 -3.14 4.07 -19.90
N LEU A 110 -3.16 5.10 -19.05
CA LEU A 110 -2.93 4.96 -17.62
C LEU A 110 -4.06 4.16 -16.94
N HIS A 111 -5.31 4.37 -17.35
CA HIS A 111 -6.47 3.59 -16.88
C HIS A 111 -6.33 2.10 -17.25
N GLU A 112 -5.73 1.76 -18.39
CA GLU A 112 -5.41 0.37 -18.75
C GLU A 112 -4.18 -0.17 -18.00
N PHE A 113 -3.19 0.69 -17.76
CA PHE A 113 -1.91 0.29 -17.18
C PHE A 113 -1.99 -0.05 -15.68
N ILE A 114 -2.66 0.78 -14.88
CA ILE A 114 -2.71 0.60 -13.42
C ILE A 114 -3.31 -0.76 -13.01
N PRO A 115 -4.43 -1.23 -13.57
CA PRO A 115 -4.95 -2.57 -13.27
C PRO A 115 -3.96 -3.67 -13.64
N ARG A 116 -3.33 -3.61 -14.82
CA ARG A 116 -2.34 -4.59 -15.27
C ARG A 116 -1.11 -4.64 -14.38
N PHE A 117 -0.61 -3.47 -13.98
CA PHE A 117 0.48 -3.36 -13.00
C PHE A 117 0.09 -4.05 -11.69
N GLY A 118 -1.13 -3.78 -11.22
CA GLY A 118 -1.70 -4.39 -10.04
C GLY A 118 -1.76 -5.91 -10.11
N GLU A 119 -2.30 -6.45 -11.21
CA GLU A 119 -2.41 -7.89 -11.46
C GLU A 119 -1.05 -8.59 -11.42
N GLU A 120 -0.03 -8.02 -12.06
CA GLU A 120 1.33 -8.58 -12.04
C GLU A 120 1.95 -8.54 -10.65
N PHE A 121 1.79 -7.45 -9.89
CA PHE A 121 2.27 -7.38 -8.51
C PHE A 121 1.58 -8.41 -7.61
N VAL A 122 0.28 -8.62 -7.79
CA VAL A 122 -0.49 -9.66 -7.08
C VAL A 122 0.01 -11.05 -7.45
N ALA A 123 0.22 -11.33 -8.74
CA ALA A 123 0.70 -12.62 -9.22
C ALA A 123 2.09 -12.92 -8.65
N TRP A 124 3.02 -11.98 -8.78
CA TRP A 124 4.37 -12.08 -8.23
C TRP A 124 4.36 -12.31 -6.72
N SER A 125 3.61 -11.49 -5.98
CA SER A 125 3.55 -11.57 -4.52
C SER A 125 2.85 -12.84 -4.03
N THR A 126 1.90 -13.41 -4.77
CA THR A 126 1.23 -14.65 -4.37
C THR A 126 2.09 -15.87 -4.66
N ALA A 127 2.86 -15.85 -5.75
CA ALA A 127 3.74 -16.95 -6.13
C ALA A 127 4.99 -17.07 -5.25
N ARG A 128 5.39 -15.99 -4.56
CA ARG A 128 6.64 -15.93 -3.80
C ARG A 128 6.44 -15.41 -2.38
N ASP A 129 7.24 -15.94 -1.47
CA ASP A 129 7.35 -15.43 -0.10
C ASP A 129 8.59 -14.53 0.01
N SER A 130 8.52 -13.36 -0.62
CA SER A 130 9.66 -12.45 -0.71
C SER A 130 9.64 -11.41 0.43
N PRO A 131 10.79 -11.13 1.07
CA PRO A 131 10.90 -10.14 2.16
C PRO A 131 10.64 -8.71 1.69
N ILE A 132 10.78 -8.43 0.39
CA ILE A 132 10.54 -7.08 -0.17
C ILE A 132 9.07 -6.79 -0.46
N PHE A 133 8.16 -7.77 -0.28
CA PHE A 133 6.73 -7.58 -0.50
C PHE A 133 6.15 -6.44 0.35
N ALA A 134 6.36 -6.46 1.68
CA ALA A 134 5.81 -5.45 2.58
C ALA A 134 6.40 -4.04 2.34
N PRO A 135 7.73 -3.89 2.10
CA PRO A 135 8.30 -2.63 1.62
C PRO A 135 7.66 -2.10 0.32
N TYR A 136 7.51 -2.93 -0.71
CA TYR A 136 6.91 -2.48 -1.98
C TYR A 136 5.42 -2.22 -1.89
N PHE A 137 4.69 -2.98 -1.07
CA PHE A 137 3.31 -2.68 -0.72
C PHE A 137 3.21 -1.22 -0.22
N ALA A 138 4.02 -0.84 0.76
CA ALA A 138 4.06 0.53 1.28
C ALA A 138 4.49 1.56 0.20
N ALA A 139 5.56 1.25 -0.56
CA ALA A 139 6.08 2.14 -1.60
C ALA A 139 5.05 2.44 -2.70
N TYR A 140 4.28 1.43 -3.14
CA TYR A 140 3.27 1.63 -4.18
C TYR A 140 2.07 2.41 -3.69
N ILE A 141 1.59 2.18 -2.47
CA ILE A 141 0.52 2.99 -1.90
C ILE A 141 0.95 4.47 -1.79
N ASN A 142 2.18 4.73 -1.35
CA ASN A 142 2.74 6.09 -1.34
C ASN A 142 2.82 6.68 -2.75
N SER A 143 3.29 5.89 -3.73
CA SER A 143 3.40 6.31 -5.11
C SER A 143 2.04 6.60 -5.76
N PHE A 144 0.99 5.84 -5.43
CA PHE A 144 -0.36 6.09 -5.93
C PHE A 144 -0.91 7.41 -5.44
N HIS A 145 -0.65 7.76 -4.17
CA HIS A 145 -0.97 9.09 -3.64
C HIS A 145 -0.24 10.19 -4.43
N ASP A 146 1.05 10.03 -4.67
CA ASP A 146 1.87 11.03 -5.38
C ASP A 146 1.43 11.19 -6.84
N LEU A 147 1.00 10.09 -7.47
CA LEU A 147 0.47 10.09 -8.82
C LEU A 147 -0.82 10.91 -8.88
N MET A 148 -1.76 10.66 -7.97
CA MET A 148 -3.02 11.41 -7.90
C MET A 148 -2.79 12.90 -7.67
N SER A 149 -1.95 13.24 -6.69
CA SER A 149 -1.56 14.63 -6.41
C SER A 149 -0.93 15.30 -7.63
N GLY A 150 -0.04 14.61 -8.34
CA GLY A 150 0.59 15.13 -9.55
C GLY A 150 -0.39 15.39 -10.68
N LEU A 151 -1.30 14.44 -10.93
CA LEU A 151 -2.36 14.57 -11.94
C LEU A 151 -3.28 15.77 -11.65
N GLU A 152 -3.66 15.98 -10.39
CA GLU A 152 -4.54 17.09 -10.00
C GLU A 152 -3.83 18.45 -10.03
N THR A 153 -2.60 18.53 -9.51
CA THR A 153 -1.92 19.81 -9.31
C THR A 153 -1.14 20.27 -10.54
N VAL A 154 -0.42 19.36 -11.22
CA VAL A 154 0.44 19.67 -12.36
C VAL A 154 -0.38 19.64 -13.66
N PHE A 155 -1.16 18.57 -13.86
CA PHE A 155 -1.88 18.34 -15.11
C PHE A 155 -3.32 18.88 -15.09
N LYS A 156 -3.87 19.18 -13.91
CA LYS A 156 -5.22 19.74 -13.72
C LYS A 156 -6.32 18.88 -14.36
N VAL A 157 -6.18 17.56 -14.23
CA VAL A 157 -7.10 16.59 -14.82
C VAL A 157 -8.13 16.10 -13.79
N ASN A 158 -9.30 15.67 -14.27
CA ASN A 158 -10.24 14.93 -13.43
C ASN A 158 -9.69 13.52 -13.18
N THR A 159 -9.55 13.15 -11.92
CA THR A 159 -8.94 11.90 -11.47
C THR A 159 -9.96 10.91 -10.87
N GLU A 160 -11.27 11.22 -10.89
CA GLU A 160 -12.31 10.42 -10.21
C GLU A 160 -12.33 8.93 -10.62
N GLU A 161 -12.17 8.63 -11.91
CA GLU A 161 -12.17 7.25 -12.40
C GLU A 161 -10.91 6.50 -11.95
N LEU A 162 -9.74 7.12 -12.11
CA LEU A 162 -8.48 6.56 -11.66
C LEU A 162 -8.44 6.37 -10.14
N GLN A 163 -9.05 7.28 -9.38
CA GLN A 163 -9.17 7.15 -7.93
C GLN A 163 -9.94 5.89 -7.54
N LYS A 164 -11.05 5.57 -8.25
CA LYS A 164 -11.83 4.34 -8.01
C LYS A 164 -10.99 3.09 -8.30
N ILE A 165 -10.22 3.11 -9.39
CA ILE A 165 -9.31 2.01 -9.76
C ILE A 165 -8.24 1.81 -8.67
N LEU A 166 -7.57 2.89 -8.27
CA LEU A 166 -6.51 2.85 -7.26
C LEU A 166 -7.05 2.45 -5.87
N ALA A 167 -8.27 2.87 -5.53
CA ALA A 167 -8.93 2.44 -4.28
C ALA A 167 -9.23 0.94 -4.28
N ALA A 168 -9.74 0.40 -5.40
CA ALA A 168 -9.96 -1.04 -5.55
C ALA A 168 -8.64 -1.82 -5.49
N LEU A 169 -7.59 -1.31 -6.15
CA LEU A 169 -6.27 -1.92 -6.13
C LEU A 169 -5.64 -1.89 -4.73
N THR A 170 -5.72 -0.76 -4.04
CA THR A 170 -5.26 -0.58 -2.65
C THR A 170 -5.96 -1.58 -1.72
N ARG A 171 -7.28 -1.75 -1.85
CA ARG A 171 -8.02 -2.76 -1.09
C ARG A 171 -7.52 -4.17 -1.38
N ASN A 172 -7.25 -4.50 -2.64
CA ASN A 172 -6.72 -5.80 -3.02
C ASN A 172 -5.33 -6.04 -2.40
N PHE A 173 -4.43 -5.05 -2.48
CA PHE A 173 -3.11 -5.09 -1.87
C PHE A 173 -3.20 -5.27 -0.35
N LYS A 174 -4.08 -4.54 0.33
CA LYS A 174 -4.35 -4.70 1.77
C LYS A 174 -4.81 -6.14 2.10
N ASN A 175 -5.69 -6.73 1.30
CA ASN A 175 -6.15 -8.11 1.50
C ASN A 175 -5.00 -9.12 1.41
N ILE A 176 -4.10 -8.96 0.44
CA ILE A 176 -2.92 -9.83 0.27
C ILE A 176 -1.95 -9.64 1.43
N PHE A 177 -1.70 -8.40 1.85
CA PHE A 177 -0.89 -8.09 3.02
C PHE A 177 -1.39 -8.84 4.26
N PHE A 178 -2.69 -8.72 4.59
CA PHE A 178 -3.27 -9.44 5.72
C PHE A 178 -3.26 -10.95 5.53
N SER A 179 -3.44 -11.46 4.30
CA SER A 179 -3.36 -12.89 4.01
C SER A 179 -1.96 -13.46 4.33
N LYS A 180 -0.90 -12.76 3.89
CA LYS A 180 0.49 -13.15 4.16
C LYS A 180 0.83 -13.04 5.64
N LEU A 181 0.44 -11.95 6.30
CA LEU A 181 0.61 -11.78 7.74
C LEU A 181 -0.06 -12.92 8.51
N ARG A 182 -1.33 -13.24 8.20
CA ARG A 182 -2.05 -14.37 8.79
C ARG A 182 -1.34 -15.69 8.56
N THR A 183 -0.81 -15.91 7.37
CA THR A 183 -0.10 -17.15 7.03
C THR A 183 1.12 -17.36 7.93
N LYS A 184 1.84 -16.29 8.28
CA LYS A 184 2.99 -16.32 9.19
C LYS A 184 2.60 -16.37 10.68
N ALA A 185 1.58 -15.62 11.08
CA ALA A 185 1.16 -15.51 12.48
C ALA A 185 0.31 -16.69 12.97
N GLN A 186 -0.59 -17.21 12.13
CA GLN A 186 -1.60 -18.19 12.56
C GLN A 186 -1.02 -19.52 13.07
N PRO A 187 0.07 -20.08 12.52
CA PRO A 187 0.72 -21.26 13.09
C PRO A 187 1.21 -21.05 14.52
N LEU A 188 1.76 -19.86 14.83
CA LEU A 188 2.24 -19.49 16.16
C LEU A 188 1.07 -19.25 17.12
N LEU A 189 0.05 -18.52 16.66
CA LEU A 189 -1.19 -18.30 17.41
C LEU A 189 -1.88 -19.63 17.78
N LYS A 190 -1.97 -20.58 16.85
CA LYS A 190 -2.58 -21.91 17.10
C LYS A 190 -1.83 -22.74 18.14
N LYS A 191 -0.55 -22.45 18.40
CA LYS A 191 0.24 -23.13 19.43
C LYS A 191 -0.03 -22.62 20.83
N ILE A 192 -0.56 -21.42 21.01
CA ILE A 192 -0.89 -20.84 22.32
C ILE A 192 -1.71 -21.86 23.13
N LEU A 193 -1.34 -22.09 24.40
CA LEU A 193 -1.92 -23.07 25.33
C LEU A 193 -1.87 -24.55 24.88
N THR A 194 -1.06 -24.92 23.88
CA THR A 194 -0.74 -26.33 23.60
C THR A 194 0.34 -26.84 24.57
N LYS A 195 0.56 -28.16 24.61
CA LYS A 195 1.62 -28.75 25.46
C LYS A 195 3.00 -28.15 25.14
N ASP A 196 3.33 -28.04 23.87
CA ASP A 196 4.62 -27.52 23.42
C ASP A 196 4.81 -26.06 23.85
N TRP A 197 3.75 -25.25 23.72
CA TRP A 197 3.76 -23.86 24.20
C TRP A 197 3.93 -23.78 25.71
N THR A 198 3.26 -24.65 26.49
CA THR A 198 3.43 -24.68 27.96
C THR A 198 4.81 -25.14 28.40
N LEU A 199 5.45 -26.04 27.64
CA LEU A 199 6.80 -26.52 27.91
C LEU A 199 7.89 -25.53 27.48
N GLY A 200 7.52 -24.40 26.87
CA GLY A 200 8.46 -23.34 26.50
C GLY A 200 9.40 -23.72 25.36
N THR A 201 8.97 -24.60 24.45
CA THR A 201 9.81 -25.02 23.31
C THR A 201 10.03 -23.92 22.27
N GLU A 202 9.19 -22.89 22.27
CA GLU A 202 9.28 -21.74 21.36
C GLU A 202 9.79 -20.48 22.07
N ARG A 203 10.49 -19.61 21.32
CA ARG A 203 10.96 -18.34 21.86
C ARG A 203 9.76 -17.41 22.13
N PRO A 204 9.75 -16.66 23.25
CA PRO A 204 8.64 -15.76 23.61
C PRO A 204 8.35 -14.67 22.56
N ASP A 205 9.33 -14.30 21.74
CA ASP A 205 9.24 -13.26 20.71
C ASP A 205 8.87 -13.80 19.32
N SER A 206 8.61 -15.11 19.17
CA SER A 206 8.38 -15.73 17.87
C SER A 206 7.19 -15.12 17.13
N LEU A 207 6.07 -14.90 17.84
CA LEU A 207 4.88 -14.27 17.27
C LEU A 207 5.14 -12.80 16.91
N ALA A 208 5.75 -12.04 17.82
CA ALA A 208 6.09 -10.65 17.57
C ALA A 208 7.03 -10.50 16.36
N SER A 209 8.03 -11.37 16.23
CA SER A 209 8.95 -11.41 15.09
C SER A 209 8.21 -11.69 13.77
N ALA A 210 7.28 -12.65 13.76
CA ALA A 210 6.49 -12.97 12.57
C ALA A 210 5.57 -11.82 12.13
N VAL A 211 5.00 -11.08 13.10
CA VAL A 211 4.18 -9.89 12.82
C VAL A 211 5.05 -8.72 12.35
N SER A 212 6.20 -8.53 13.01
CA SER A 212 7.15 -7.44 12.73
C SER A 212 7.70 -7.47 11.31
N GLN A 213 7.84 -8.65 10.70
CA GLN A 213 8.18 -8.81 9.26
C GLN A 213 7.24 -8.04 8.31
N PHE A 214 6.05 -7.65 8.78
CA PHE A 214 5.09 -6.87 8.01
C PHE A 214 4.87 -5.49 8.62
N SER A 215 4.59 -5.42 9.92
CA SER A 215 4.15 -4.18 10.59
C SER A 215 5.23 -3.09 10.63
N VAL A 216 6.52 -3.45 10.70
CA VAL A 216 7.62 -2.47 10.73
C VAL A 216 7.64 -1.59 9.48
N HIS A 217 7.15 -2.10 8.36
CA HIS A 217 7.16 -1.38 7.08
C HIS A 217 6.05 -0.34 6.98
N LEU A 218 5.03 -0.41 7.85
CA LEU A 218 3.89 0.51 7.84
C LEU A 218 4.29 1.91 8.34
N GLN A 219 5.32 2.04 9.18
CA GLN A 219 5.88 3.33 9.62
C GLN A 219 6.47 4.16 8.46
N HIS A 220 6.71 3.51 7.31
CA HIS A 220 7.25 4.13 6.10
C HIS A 220 6.15 4.45 5.07
N MET A 221 4.88 4.37 5.47
CA MET A 221 3.73 4.78 4.67
C MET A 221 3.31 6.21 5.03
N ARG A 222 2.66 6.90 4.09
CA ARG A 222 2.05 8.20 4.36
C ARG A 222 0.92 8.07 5.38
N GLU A 223 0.88 9.02 6.32
CA GLU A 223 -0.24 9.18 7.24
C GLU A 223 -1.48 9.74 6.51
N PRO A 224 -2.72 9.36 6.92
CA PRO A 224 -3.07 8.47 8.03
C PRO A 224 -3.07 6.97 7.68
N VAL A 225 -2.78 6.62 6.42
CA VAL A 225 -3.00 5.26 5.89
C VAL A 225 -2.10 4.22 6.56
N GLY A 226 -0.84 4.59 6.82
CA GLY A 226 0.11 3.76 7.56
C GLY A 226 -0.42 3.41 8.95
N GLN A 227 -0.86 4.42 9.69
CA GLN A 227 -1.36 4.23 11.05
C GLN A 227 -2.66 3.44 11.13
N GLU A 228 -3.61 3.69 10.24
CA GLU A 228 -4.85 2.91 10.17
C GLU A 228 -4.55 1.41 9.95
N LEU A 229 -3.61 1.09 9.07
CA LEU A 229 -3.19 -0.28 8.84
C LEU A 229 -2.48 -0.89 10.04
N LEU A 230 -1.63 -0.12 10.72
CA LEU A 230 -0.93 -0.58 11.91
C LEU A 230 -1.91 -0.86 13.05
N HIS A 231 -2.94 -0.02 13.21
CA HIS A 231 -4.06 -0.27 14.12
C HIS A 231 -4.76 -1.60 13.78
N ASP A 232 -5.08 -1.84 12.52
CA ASP A 232 -5.74 -3.07 12.08
C ASP A 232 -4.87 -4.31 12.35
N VAL A 233 -3.55 -4.21 12.17
CA VAL A 233 -2.60 -5.27 12.52
C VAL A 233 -2.61 -5.53 14.02
N HIS A 234 -2.49 -4.48 14.84
CA HIS A 234 -2.50 -4.60 16.30
C HIS A 234 -3.80 -5.29 16.77
N LYS A 235 -4.95 -4.78 16.30
CA LYS A 235 -6.26 -5.35 16.62
C LYS A 235 -6.39 -6.81 16.19
N TYR A 236 -5.91 -7.15 14.98
CA TYR A 236 -5.93 -8.53 14.49
C TYR A 236 -5.15 -9.47 15.42
N VAL A 237 -3.91 -9.13 15.77
CA VAL A 237 -3.06 -10.05 16.56
C VAL A 237 -3.61 -10.21 17.98
N VAL A 238 -4.01 -9.11 18.64
CA VAL A 238 -4.60 -9.17 19.99
C VAL A 238 -5.89 -9.99 19.98
N ARG A 239 -6.79 -9.72 19.03
CA ARG A 239 -8.03 -10.49 18.90
C ARG A 239 -7.77 -11.97 18.69
N GLU A 240 -6.90 -12.35 17.76
CA GLU A 240 -6.61 -13.76 17.50
C GLU A 240 -5.93 -14.42 18.70
N TYR A 241 -5.03 -13.72 19.39
CA TYR A 241 -4.39 -14.23 20.61
C TYR A 241 -5.46 -14.59 21.65
N ILE A 242 -6.36 -13.64 21.94
CA ILE A 242 -7.48 -13.85 22.86
C ILE A 242 -8.37 -15.01 22.41
N MET A 243 -8.72 -15.07 21.12
CA MET A 243 -9.52 -16.15 20.55
C MET A 243 -8.87 -17.52 20.73
N GLN A 244 -7.55 -17.64 20.73
CA GLN A 244 -6.88 -18.92 21.00
C GLN A 244 -6.93 -19.30 22.48
N VAL A 245 -6.83 -18.30 23.35
CA VAL A 245 -6.84 -18.48 24.81
C VAL A 245 -8.21 -18.91 25.32
N ILE A 246 -9.29 -18.28 24.85
CA ILE A 246 -10.67 -18.54 25.35
C ILE A 246 -11.29 -19.83 24.81
N LYS A 247 -10.64 -20.54 23.88
CA LYS A 247 -11.15 -21.81 23.35
C LYS A 247 -11.34 -22.83 24.48
N PRO A 248 -12.40 -23.67 24.44
CA PRO A 248 -12.56 -24.76 25.40
C PRO A 248 -11.34 -25.68 25.40
N ARG A 249 -10.68 -25.84 26.56
CA ARG A 249 -9.50 -26.71 26.72
C ARG A 249 -9.61 -27.61 27.94
N ARG A 250 -8.63 -28.51 28.08
CA ARG A 250 -8.48 -29.42 29.22
C ARG A 250 -8.35 -28.63 30.53
N LYS A 251 -8.83 -29.21 31.63
CA LYS A 251 -8.64 -28.64 32.97
C LYS A 251 -7.15 -28.48 33.27
N MET A 252 -6.77 -27.29 33.74
CA MET A 252 -5.42 -26.97 34.21
C MET A 252 -5.41 -26.92 35.74
N ASN A 253 -4.33 -27.41 36.35
CA ASN A 253 -4.14 -27.27 37.79
C ASN A 253 -3.70 -25.84 38.15
N GLY A 254 -3.66 -25.51 39.44
CA GLY A 254 -3.34 -24.15 39.89
C GLY A 254 -1.92 -23.68 39.57
N GLU A 255 -0.96 -24.58 39.39
CA GLU A 255 0.43 -24.24 39.03
C GLU A 255 0.55 -23.96 37.54
N THR A 256 -0.01 -24.83 36.70
CA THR A 256 -0.08 -24.63 35.24
C THR A 256 -0.80 -23.33 34.90
N ARG A 257 -1.89 -23.01 35.62
CA ARG A 257 -2.61 -21.74 35.45
C ARG A 257 -1.72 -20.52 35.69
N GLN A 258 -0.87 -20.56 36.71
CA GLN A 258 0.06 -19.49 37.03
C GLN A 258 1.15 -19.36 35.95
N GLN A 259 1.75 -20.47 35.53
CA GLN A 259 2.76 -20.49 34.45
C GLN A 259 2.20 -19.97 33.12
N VAL A 260 0.96 -20.35 32.79
CA VAL A 260 0.25 -19.84 31.62
C VAL A 260 0.06 -18.32 31.71
N SER A 261 -0.40 -17.82 32.87
CA SER A 261 -0.62 -16.39 33.10
C SER A 261 0.68 -15.59 32.93
N GLU A 262 1.78 -16.05 33.53
CA GLU A 262 3.09 -15.41 33.42
C GLU A 262 3.59 -15.37 31.98
N LYS A 263 3.47 -16.49 31.25
CA LYS A 263 3.86 -16.56 29.85
C LYS A 263 3.01 -15.66 28.95
N MET A 264 1.69 -15.65 29.14
CA MET A 264 0.80 -14.73 28.41
C MET A 264 1.17 -13.26 28.65
N ASN A 265 1.45 -12.90 29.90
CA ASN A 265 1.89 -11.55 30.26
C ASN A 265 3.22 -11.19 29.61
N GLN A 266 4.16 -12.12 29.53
CA GLN A 266 5.44 -11.91 28.86
C GLN A 266 5.26 -11.70 27.35
N GLU A 267 4.53 -12.59 26.67
CA GLU A 267 4.29 -12.50 25.22
C GLU A 267 3.50 -11.24 24.86
N ALA A 268 2.49 -10.87 25.67
CA ALA A 268 1.72 -9.64 25.47
C ALA A 268 2.61 -8.39 25.55
N ARG A 269 3.52 -8.32 26.54
CA ARG A 269 4.48 -7.20 26.64
C ARG A 269 5.37 -7.10 25.41
N ILE A 270 5.94 -8.22 24.98
CA ILE A 270 6.84 -8.25 23.81
C ILE A 270 6.09 -7.79 22.55
N LEU A 271 4.90 -8.34 22.31
CA LEU A 271 4.08 -8.01 21.15
C LEU A 271 3.68 -6.54 21.14
N ASN A 272 3.17 -6.05 22.26
CA ASN A 272 2.67 -4.67 22.38
C ASN A 272 3.79 -3.64 22.27
N ASN A 273 4.92 -3.86 22.95
CA ASN A 273 6.07 -2.96 22.87
C ASN A 273 6.58 -2.88 21.43
N MET A 274 6.69 -4.03 20.74
CA MET A 274 7.11 -4.06 19.34
C MET A 274 6.19 -3.24 18.42
N LEU A 275 4.87 -3.32 18.60
CA LEU A 275 3.93 -2.54 17.79
C LEU A 275 3.96 -1.04 18.14
N ILE A 276 4.11 -0.69 19.43
CA ILE A 276 4.26 0.71 19.87
C ILE A 276 5.54 1.32 19.32
N ASP A 277 6.66 0.59 19.39
CA ASP A 277 7.95 1.02 18.86
C ASP A 277 7.88 1.27 17.33
N GLN A 278 6.94 0.62 16.64
CA GLN A 278 6.66 0.79 15.21
C GLN A 278 5.62 1.88 14.90
N GLY A 279 5.13 2.60 15.92
CA GLY A 279 4.21 3.73 15.77
C GLY A 279 2.77 3.48 16.16
N SER A 280 2.39 2.28 16.62
CA SER A 280 1.01 1.99 17.01
C SER A 280 0.58 2.87 18.19
N ASP A 281 -0.55 3.56 18.03
CA ASP A 281 -1.19 4.38 19.08
C ASP A 281 -2.36 3.67 19.77
N SER A 282 -2.64 2.42 19.40
CA SER A 282 -3.64 1.54 20.01
C SER A 282 -3.27 1.06 21.42
N ASN A 283 -2.85 1.98 22.29
CA ASN A 283 -2.48 1.72 23.69
C ASN A 283 -3.63 1.11 24.49
N TRP A 284 -4.88 1.34 24.06
CA TRP A 284 -6.06 0.75 24.67
C TRP A 284 -6.14 -0.77 24.49
N LEU A 285 -5.41 -1.39 23.55
CA LEU A 285 -5.36 -2.84 23.38
C LEU A 285 -4.36 -3.55 24.31
N LEU A 286 -3.42 -2.80 24.91
CA LEU A 286 -2.37 -3.37 25.76
C LEU A 286 -2.94 -4.22 26.92
N PRO A 287 -3.93 -3.71 27.70
CA PRO A 287 -4.43 -4.44 28.86
C PRO A 287 -5.21 -5.72 28.51
N ALA A 288 -5.68 -5.90 27.28
CA ALA A 288 -6.67 -6.94 26.93
C ALA A 288 -6.17 -8.36 27.25
N ILE A 289 -4.95 -8.70 26.81
CA ILE A 289 -4.36 -10.01 27.08
C ILE A 289 -3.98 -10.13 28.56
N HIS A 290 -3.54 -9.04 29.20
CA HIS A 290 -3.17 -8.99 30.61
C HIS A 290 -4.35 -9.31 31.54
N HIS A 291 -5.52 -8.72 31.26
CA HIS A 291 -6.74 -9.01 32.02
C HIS A 291 -7.10 -10.50 31.97
N ILE A 292 -7.06 -11.10 30.79
CA ILE A 292 -7.35 -12.53 30.63
C ILE A 292 -6.28 -13.39 31.30
N ALA A 293 -5.01 -12.99 31.24
CA ALA A 293 -3.93 -13.66 31.95
C ALA A 293 -4.17 -13.64 33.48
N ASN A 294 -4.59 -12.51 34.04
CA ASN A 294 -4.89 -12.36 35.48
C ASN A 294 -6.04 -13.29 35.91
N ILE A 295 -7.12 -13.36 35.12
CA ILE A 295 -8.24 -14.28 35.35
C ILE A 295 -7.75 -15.74 35.32
N ILE A 296 -6.92 -16.09 34.33
CA ILE A 296 -6.40 -17.46 34.19
C ILE A 296 -5.51 -17.84 35.37
N GLY A 297 -4.63 -16.96 35.86
CA GLY A 297 -3.71 -17.25 36.96
C GLY A 297 -4.36 -17.34 38.35
N GLU A 298 -5.48 -16.64 38.57
CA GLU A 298 -6.05 -16.46 39.91
C GLU A 298 -6.76 -17.70 40.48
N LYS A 299 -6.52 -18.02 41.75
CA LYS A 299 -7.09 -19.18 42.45
C LYS A 299 -8.34 -18.82 43.26
N LYS A 300 -8.44 -17.58 43.76
CA LYS A 300 -9.53 -17.10 44.62
C LYS A 300 -10.73 -16.65 43.80
N LYS A 301 -11.90 -17.24 44.05
CA LYS A 301 -13.15 -16.93 43.31
C LYS A 301 -13.54 -15.46 43.39
N ASP A 302 -13.37 -14.81 44.53
CA ASP A 302 -13.76 -13.40 44.69
C ASP A 302 -12.89 -12.47 43.84
N LYS A 303 -11.58 -12.72 43.81
CA LYS A 303 -10.64 -12.00 42.94
C LYS A 303 -10.87 -12.23 41.45
N ILE A 304 -11.27 -13.44 41.06
CA ILE A 304 -11.66 -13.72 39.67
C ILE A 304 -12.84 -12.81 39.26
N LYS A 305 -13.84 -12.62 40.13
CA LYS A 305 -14.97 -11.73 39.83
C LYS A 305 -14.53 -10.27 39.69
N GLU A 306 -13.56 -9.84 40.49
CA GLU A 306 -12.96 -8.50 40.39
C GLU A 306 -12.27 -8.31 39.03
N TYR A 307 -11.37 -9.23 38.63
CA TYR A 307 -10.70 -9.15 37.32
C TYR A 307 -11.66 -9.24 36.13
N VAL A 308 -12.73 -10.05 36.23
CA VAL A 308 -13.78 -10.09 35.20
C VAL A 308 -14.49 -8.74 35.11
N LYS A 309 -14.78 -8.10 36.25
CA LYS A 309 -15.40 -6.78 36.28
C LYS A 309 -14.50 -5.72 35.64
N GLU A 310 -13.20 -5.72 35.96
CA GLU A 310 -12.22 -4.83 35.35
C GLU A 310 -12.15 -5.02 33.82
N LEU A 311 -12.08 -6.29 33.35
CA LEU A 311 -12.11 -6.60 31.93
C LEU A 311 -13.37 -6.06 31.23
N CYS A 312 -14.56 -6.25 31.81
CA CYS A 312 -15.81 -5.75 31.23
C CYS A 312 -15.96 -4.23 31.30
N GLN A 313 -15.27 -3.56 32.24
CA GLN A 313 -15.24 -2.10 32.33
C GLN A 313 -14.38 -1.49 31.22
N ASP A 314 -13.20 -2.07 30.99
CA ASP A 314 -12.27 -1.61 29.96
C ASP A 314 -12.70 -2.02 28.54
N TYR A 315 -13.37 -3.17 28.40
CA TYR A 315 -13.81 -3.77 27.13
C TYR A 315 -15.29 -4.18 27.22
N PRO A 316 -16.23 -3.23 27.11
CA PRO A 316 -17.66 -3.49 27.30
C PRO A 316 -18.29 -4.34 26.20
N ASP A 317 -17.58 -4.56 25.09
CA ASP A 317 -17.97 -5.47 24.02
C ASP A 317 -17.73 -6.96 24.36
N ILE A 318 -16.95 -7.25 25.41
CA ILE A 318 -16.76 -8.59 25.94
C ILE A 318 -17.99 -8.98 26.78
N ARG A 319 -18.64 -10.08 26.37
CA ARG A 319 -19.84 -10.65 27.00
C ARG A 319 -19.54 -11.97 27.68
#